data_AF-A0A8X6MHA8-F1
#
_entry.id   AF-A0A8X6MHA8-F1
#
_cell.length_a   1.000
_cell.length_b   1.000
_cell.length_c   1.000
_cell.angle_alpha   90.00
_cell.angle_beta   90.00
_cell.angle_gamma   90.00
#
_symmetry.space_group_name_H-M   'P 1'
#
loop_
_entity.id
_entity.type
_entity.pdbx_description
1 polymer ?
#
loop_
_entity_poly.entity_id
_entity_poly.type
_entity_poly.pdbx_seq_one_letter_code
_entity_poly.pdbx_strand_id
1 'polypeptide(L)' 'MNSSASSSRASTPSDHEDFHVSCKRKREIERELKTYTDSIDHCQVLIRNMERQGLVNHPIYSNQCAMIQGLMRQRGLLT' A
#
# COMPACT_ATOMS: atom_id res chain seq x y z
N MET A 1 -57.73 -7.63 -15.86
CA MET A 1 -57.46 -7.48 -14.41
C MET A 1 -56.65 -8.69 -13.96
N ASN A 2 -55.57 -8.44 -13.21
CA ASN A 2 -54.72 -9.40 -12.46
C ASN A 2 -53.88 -10.42 -13.28
N SER A 3 -52.61 -10.71 -12.98
CA SER A 3 -51.75 -10.34 -11.84
C SER A 3 -50.28 -10.38 -12.23
N SER A 4 -49.56 -9.33 -11.80
CA SER A 4 -48.25 -9.37 -11.16
C SER A 4 -47.25 -10.44 -11.60
N ALA A 5 -46.47 -10.12 -12.63
CA ALA A 5 -45.14 -10.71 -12.79
C ALA A 5 -44.24 -10.13 -11.69
N SER A 6 -44.06 -10.88 -10.61
CA SER A 6 -43.06 -10.61 -9.57
C SER A 6 -41.68 -10.61 -10.22
N SER A 7 -41.21 -9.42 -10.60
CA SER A 7 -39.83 -9.22 -11.01
C SER A 7 -38.98 -9.25 -9.75
N SER A 8 -38.56 -10.45 -9.36
CA SER A 8 -37.48 -10.64 -8.40
C SER A 8 -36.21 -10.07 -9.03
N ARG A 9 -35.97 -8.76 -8.87
CA ARG A 9 -34.66 -8.16 -9.11
C ARG A 9 -33.72 -8.85 -8.13
N ALA A 10 -33.03 -9.89 -8.60
CA ALA A 10 -31.84 -10.37 -7.94
C ALA A 10 -30.90 -9.17 -7.86
N SER A 11 -30.72 -8.63 -6.66
CA SER A 11 -29.75 -7.57 -6.40
C SER A 11 -28.42 -8.04 -6.97
N THR A 12 -27.86 -7.27 -7.89
CA THR A 12 -26.57 -7.64 -8.46
C THR A 12 -25.54 -7.60 -7.33
N PRO A 13 -24.42 -8.36 -7.38
CA PRO A 13 -23.39 -8.29 -6.33
C PRO A 13 -22.89 -6.86 -6.08
N SER A 14 -23.03 -5.99 -7.10
CA SER A 14 -22.74 -4.57 -7.04
C SER A 14 -23.69 -3.75 -6.17
N ASP A 15 -24.90 -4.23 -5.87
CA ASP A 15 -25.87 -3.55 -4.98
C ASP A 15 -25.66 -3.92 -3.50
N HIS A 16 -24.70 -4.82 -3.21
CA HIS A 16 -24.42 -5.27 -1.86
C HIS A 16 -23.44 -4.29 -1.18
N GLU A 17 -23.87 -3.64 -0.11
CA GLU A 17 -23.07 -2.68 0.66
C GLU A 17 -21.69 -3.26 1.05
N ASP A 18 -21.64 -4.55 1.40
CA ASP A 18 -20.38 -5.26 1.70
C ASP A 18 -19.40 -5.34 0.51
N PHE A 19 -19.91 -5.38 -0.73
CA PHE A 19 -19.05 -5.38 -1.92
C PHE A 19 -18.36 -4.02 -2.10
N HIS A 20 -19.11 -2.92 -1.92
CA HIS A 20 -18.56 -1.58 -1.97
C HIS A 20 -17.55 -1.32 -0.83
N VAL A 21 -17.84 -1.77 0.38
CA VAL A 21 -16.93 -1.70 1.53
C VAL A 21 -15.66 -2.50 1.25
N SER A 22 -15.78 -3.71 0.71
CA SER A 22 -14.65 -4.56 0.32
C SER A 22 -13.77 -3.91 -0.75
N CYS A 23 -14.37 -3.36 -1.81
CA CYS A 23 -13.66 -2.63 -2.86
C CYS A 23 -12.93 -1.40 -2.32
N LYS A 24 -13.56 -0.65 -1.41
CA LYS A 24 -12.94 0.51 -0.76
C LYS A 24 -11.72 0.08 0.07
N ARG A 25 -11.87 -0.93 0.92
CA ARG A 25 -10.79 -1.47 1.74
C ARG A 25 -9.62 -1.99 0.90
N LYS A 26 -9.92 -2.67 -0.21
CA LYS A 26 -8.89 -3.10 -1.17
C LYS A 26 -8.08 -1.92 -1.72
N ARG A 27 -8.76 -0.84 -2.16
CA ARG A 27 -8.08 0.36 -2.67
C ARG A 27 -7.23 1.06 -1.60
N GLU A 28 -7.67 1.05 -0.34
CA GLU A 28 -6.90 1.59 0.78
C GLU A 28 -5.61 0.79 0.99
N ILE A 29 -5.71 -0.54 1.03
CA ILE A 29 -4.55 -1.43 1.14
C ILE A 29 -3.58 -1.25 -0.04
N GLU A 30 -4.09 -1.15 -1.27
CA GLU A 30 -3.27 -0.90 -2.47
C GLU A 30 -2.55 0.46 -2.40
N ARG A 31 -3.22 1.49 -1.87
CA ARG A 31 -2.60 2.81 -1.66
C ARG A 31 -1.48 2.74 -0.61
N GLU A 32 -1.72 2.09 0.52
CA GLU A 32 -0.72 1.91 1.57
C GLU A 32 0.49 1.11 1.06
N LEU A 33 0.25 0.06 0.27
CA LEU A 33 1.30 -0.70 -0.42
C LEU A 33 2.12 0.20 -1.34
N LYS A 34 1.46 1.04 -2.15
CA LYS A 34 2.16 1.96 -3.04
C LYS A 34 3.03 2.97 -2.27
N THR A 35 2.46 3.65 -1.28
CA THR A 35 3.19 4.64 -0.47
C THR A 35 4.41 4.03 0.22
N TYR A 36 4.27 2.79 0.67
CA TYR A 36 5.37 2.04 1.28
C TYR A 36 6.50 1.76 0.28
N THR A 37 6.17 1.24 -0.90
CA THR A 37 7.16 0.93 -1.95
C THR A 37 7.88 2.21 -2.41
N ASP A 38 7.12 3.29 -2.64
CA ASP A 38 7.67 4.60 -3.02
C ASP A 38 8.65 5.13 -1.94
N SER A 39 8.36 4.89 -0.65
CA SER A 39 9.23 5.30 0.46
C SER A 39 10.55 4.53 0.48
N ILE A 40 10.51 3.22 0.22
CA ILE A 40 11.73 2.39 0.11
C ILE A 40 12.58 2.87 -1.06
N ASP A 41 11.98 3.04 -2.24
CA ASP A 41 12.68 3.45 -3.45
C ASP A 41 13.38 4.79 -3.23
N HIS A 42 12.69 5.75 -2.59
CA HIS A 42 13.27 7.05 -2.25
C HIS A 42 14.49 6.93 -1.34
N CYS A 43 14.39 6.16 -0.25
CA CYS A 43 15.50 5.96 0.68
C CYS A 43 16.69 5.27 -0.02
N GLN A 44 16.43 4.28 -0.89
CA GLN A 44 17.48 3.59 -1.65
C GLN A 44 18.21 4.53 -2.62
N VAL A 45 17.47 5.42 -3.30
CA VAL A 45 18.09 6.43 -4.18
C VAL A 45 19.00 7.35 -3.38
N LEU A 46 18.56 7.82 -2.21
CA LEU A 46 19.38 8.66 -1.33
C LEU A 46 20.66 7.94 -0.87
N ILE A 47 20.54 6.69 -0.39
CA ILE A 47 21.69 5.87 0.03
C ILE A 47 22.70 5.73 -1.12
N ARG A 48 22.26 5.34 -2.32
CA ARG A 48 23.14 5.21 -3.50
C ARG A 48 23.84 6.53 -3.85
N ASN A 49 23.14 7.65 -3.74
CA ASN A 49 23.72 8.97 -4.00
C ASN A 49 24.75 9.36 -2.92
N MET A 50 24.50 9.01 -1.67
CA MET A 50 25.43 9.27 -0.56
C MET A 50 26.69 8.39 -0.65
N GLU A 51 26.55 7.13 -1.04
CA GLU A 51 27.68 6.21 -1.29
C GLU A 51 28.60 6.75 -2.38
N ARG A 52 28.01 7.20 -3.50
CA ARG A 52 28.76 7.83 -4.61
C ARG A 52 29.51 9.09 -4.18
N GLN A 53 29.00 9.82 -3.19
CA GLN A 53 29.61 11.03 -2.66
C GLN A 53 30.57 10.75 -1.49
N GLY A 54 30.75 9.48 -1.09
CA GLY A 54 31.60 9.12 0.06
C GLY A 54 31.01 9.54 1.42
N LEU A 55 29.71 9.81 1.51
CA LEU A 55 29.02 10.31 2.70
C LEU A 55 28.51 9.19 3.62
N VAL A 56 29.12 8.01 3.57
CA VAL A 56 28.68 6.82 4.34
C VAL A 56 28.78 7.00 5.86
N ASN A 57 29.67 7.87 6.33
CA ASN A 57 29.82 8.22 7.74
C ASN A 57 28.89 9.36 8.18
N HIS A 58 28.11 9.94 7.26
CA HIS A 58 27.21 11.03 7.59
C HIS A 58 25.99 10.48 8.36
N PRO A 59 25.51 11.14 9.44
CA PRO A 59 24.37 10.67 10.22
C PRO A 59 23.10 10.41 9.38
N ILE A 60 22.88 11.19 8.32
CA ILE A 60 21.77 10.97 7.38
C ILE A 60 21.85 9.58 6.73
N TYR A 61 23.04 9.07 6.39
CA TYR A 61 23.18 7.75 5.78
C TYR A 61 22.67 6.66 6.71
N SER A 62 23.11 6.69 7.97
CA SER A 62 22.64 5.77 9.00
C SER A 62 21.13 5.85 9.21
N ASN A 63 20.56 7.06 9.23
CA ASN A 63 19.12 7.27 9.35
C ASN A 63 18.34 6.67 8.16
N GLN A 64 18.82 6.84 6.92
CA GLN A 64 18.17 6.26 5.74
C GLN A 64 18.20 4.72 5.77
N CYS A 65 19.33 4.14 6.18
CA CYS A 65 19.44 2.69 6.37
C CYS A 65 18.48 2.17 7.45
N ALA A 66 18.39 2.88 8.59
CA ALA A 66 17.46 2.52 9.67
C ALA A 66 16.00 2.64 9.24
N MET A 67 15.64 3.66 8.44
CA MET A 67 14.29 3.81 7.91
C MET A 67 13.90 2.65 6.99
N ILE A 68 14.78 2.25 6.05
CA ILE A 68 14.52 1.08 5.20
C ILE A 68 14.36 -0.19 6.02
N GLN A 69 15.25 -0.43 7.00
CA GLN A 69 15.14 -1.60 7.86
C GLN A 69 13.83 -1.61 8.66
N GLY A 70 13.42 -0.46 9.20
CA GLY A 70 12.16 -0.30 9.93
C GLY A 70 10.95 -0.58 9.04
N LEU A 71 10.94 -0.02 7.83
CA LEU A 71 9.91 -0.29 6.82
C LEU A 71 9.84 -1.79 6.50
N MET A 72 10.98 -2.41 6.18
CA MET A 72 11.05 -3.84 5.84
C MET A 72 10.58 -4.74 6.98
N ARG A 73 10.92 -4.41 8.24
CA ARG A 73 10.43 -5.13 9.42
C ARG A 73 8.92 -4.99 9.62
N GLN A 74 8.36 -3.79 9.43
CA GLN A 74 6.90 -3.58 9.51
C GLN A 74 6.13 -4.45 8.51
N ARG A 75 6.76 -4.83 7.40
CA ARG A 75 6.19 -5.73 6.39
C ARG A 75 6.53 -7.21 6.59
N GLY A 76 7.32 -7.56 7.60
CA GLY A 76 7.81 -8.91 7.79
C GLY A 76 8.78 -9.36 6.69
N LEU A 77 9.41 -8.42 5.98
CA LEU A 77 10.42 -8.71 4.95
C LEU A 77 11.83 -8.88 5.53
N LEU A 78 12.03 -8.49 6.80
CA LEU A 78 13.23 -8.79 7.58
C LEU A 78 12.79 -9.45 8.89
N THR A 79 13.37 -10.61 9.20
CA THR A 79 13.19 -11.36 10.46
C THR A 79 14.38 -11.18 11.37
#